data_AF-A0A662VST1-F1
#
_entry.id   AF-A0A662VST1-F1
#
_cell.length_a   1.000
_cell.length_b   1.000
_cell.length_c   1.000
_cell.angle_alpha   90.00
_cell.angle_beta   90.00
_cell.angle_gamma   90.00
#
_symmetry.space_group_name_H-M   'P 1'
#
loop_
_entity.id
_entity.type
_entity.pdbx_description
1 polymer ?
#
loop_
_entity_poly.entity_id
_entity_poly.type
_entity_poly.pdbx_seq_one_letter_code
_entity_poly.pdbx_strand_id
1 'polypeptide(L)'
;MSILFTILGVLEIEVNAVNAFVLFVVALVYLRGYWRGKSFIYAASLIAFVFALISILALIASFVNCLVLDEPIKWVFDYSLAGVATLPLLKMKP
;
A
#
# COMPACT_ATOMS: atom_id res chain seq x y z
N MET A 1 12.11 -3.35 -4.38
CA MET A 1 10.85 -2.91 -3.75
C MET A 1 10.62 -1.41 -3.87
N SER A 2 11.59 -0.54 -3.57
CA SER A 2 11.40 0.92 -3.70
C SER A 2 10.89 1.34 -5.09
N ILE A 3 11.55 0.91 -6.17
CA ILE A 3 11.17 1.21 -7.56
C ILE A 3 9.73 0.77 -7.88
N LEU A 4 9.32 -0.40 -7.38
CA LEU A 4 7.99 -0.95 -7.59
C LEU A 4 6.93 -0.07 -6.91
N PHE A 5 7.17 0.36 -5.67
CA PHE A 5 6.28 1.29 -4.96
C PHE A 5 6.26 2.69 -5.58
N THR A 6 7.36 3.14 -6.18
CA THR A 6 7.40 4.42 -6.92
C THR A 6 6.54 4.35 -8.18
N ILE A 7 6.63 3.27 -8.97
CA ILE A 7 5.81 3.08 -10.18
C ILE A 7 4.33 3.00 -9.82
N LEU A 8 3.99 2.24 -8.77
CA LEU A 8 2.61 2.16 -8.28
C LEU A 8 2.10 3.51 -7.76
N GLY A 9 2.93 4.27 -7.05
CA GLY A 9 2.58 5.62 -6.59
C GLY A 9 2.30 6.61 -7.73
N VAL A 10 3.01 6.49 -8.85
CA VAL A 10 2.74 7.31 -10.06
C VAL A 10 1.42 6.92 -10.71
N LEU A 11 1.13 5.62 -10.83
CA LEU A 11 -0.13 5.14 -11.41
C LEU A 11 -1.34 5.46 -10.54
N GLU A 12 -1.18 5.43 -9.22
CA GLU A 12 -2.24 5.73 -8.26
C GLU A 12 -2.55 7.22 -8.15
N ILE A 13 -1.68 8.12 -8.63
CA ILE A 13 -1.81 9.57 -8.41
C ILE A 13 -3.08 10.15 -9.04
N GLU A 14 -3.54 9.57 -10.15
CA GLU A 14 -4.76 9.97 -10.86
C GLU A 14 -6.03 9.37 -10.25
N VAL A 15 -5.89 8.31 -9.44
CA VAL A 15 -7.00 7.58 -8.82
C VAL A 15 -7.24 8.09 -7.40
N ASN A 16 -6.19 8.13 -6.58
CA ASN A 16 -6.26 8.51 -5.19
C ASN A 16 -4.90 9.10 -4.72
N ALA A 17 -4.85 10.43 -4.62
CA ALA A 17 -3.65 11.16 -4.21
C ALA A 17 -3.14 10.76 -2.80
N VAL A 18 -4.04 10.35 -1.89
CA VAL A 18 -3.65 9.90 -0.54
C VAL A 18 -2.93 8.55 -0.64
N ASN A 19 -3.45 7.62 -1.44
CA ASN A 19 -2.82 6.32 -1.64
C ASN A 19 -1.47 6.44 -2.34
N ALA A 20 -1.39 7.29 -3.37
CA ALA A 20 -0.14 7.61 -4.05
C ALA A 20 0.92 8.14 -3.07
N PHE A 21 0.56 9.08 -2.20
CA PHE A 21 1.46 9.62 -1.18
C PHE A 21 2.03 8.54 -0.26
N VAL A 22 1.18 7.62 0.22
CA VAL A 22 1.64 6.52 1.09
C VAL A 22 2.59 5.59 0.35
N LEU A 23 2.32 5.25 -0.91
CA LEU A 23 3.22 4.44 -1.74
C LEU A 23 4.59 5.12 -1.95
N PHE A 24 4.60 6.44 -2.16
CA PHE A 24 5.85 7.22 -2.23
C PHE A 24 6.62 7.23 -0.90
N VAL A 25 5.94 7.37 0.23
CA VAL A 25 6.56 7.30 1.56
C VAL A 25 7.17 5.91 1.78
N VAL A 26 6.44 4.83 1.48
CA VAL A 26 6.96 3.45 1.55
C VAL A 26 8.20 3.29 0.65
N ALA A 27 8.15 3.81 -0.58
CA ALA A 27 9.28 3.76 -1.50
C ALA A 27 10.53 4.48 -0.94
N LEU A 28 10.34 5.67 -0.36
CA LEU A 28 11.41 6.45 0.26
C LEU A 28 12.00 5.75 1.49
N VAL A 29 11.17 5.11 2.33
CA VAL A 29 11.65 4.38 3.50
C VAL A 29 12.42 3.13 3.07
N TYR A 30 11.97 2.42 2.01
CA TYR A 30 12.76 1.33 1.42
C TYR A 30 14.10 1.81 0.86
N LEU A 31 14.11 2.96 0.15
CA LEU A 31 15.34 3.56 -0.37
C LEU A 31 16.30 3.91 0.76
N ARG A 32 15.77 4.50 1.85
CA ARG A 32 16.56 4.81 3.05
C ARG A 32 17.09 3.55 3.74
N GLY A 33 16.34 2.45 3.75
CA GLY A 33 16.80 1.18 4.29
C GLY A 33 17.87 0.47 3.47
N TYR A 34 17.89 0.70 2.17
CA TYR A 34 19.01 0.28 1.33
C TYR A 34 20.32 1.00 1.72
N TRP A 35 20.25 2.26 2.15
CA TRP A 35 21.44 3.06 2.49
C TRP A 35 21.85 3.02 3.97
N ARG A 36 20.91 2.88 4.91
CA ARG A 36 21.19 3.03 6.37
C ARG A 36 20.94 1.77 7.20
N GLY A 37 20.58 0.64 6.58
CA GLY A 37 20.51 -0.67 7.23
C GLY A 37 19.12 -1.30 7.28
N LYS A 38 19.11 -2.60 7.61
CA LYS A 38 17.94 -3.50 7.52
C LYS A 38 16.71 -3.04 8.32
N SER A 39 16.89 -2.28 9.41
CA SER A 39 15.79 -1.81 10.27
C SER A 39 14.74 -0.97 9.52
N PHE A 40 15.16 -0.13 8.58
CA PHE A 40 14.25 0.69 7.78
C PHE A 40 13.48 -0.12 6.73
N ILE A 41 14.02 -1.25 6.28
CA ILE A 41 13.34 -2.17 5.36
C ILE A 41 12.14 -2.81 6.07
N TYR A 42 12.30 -3.18 7.35
CA TYR A 42 11.19 -3.67 8.18
C TYR A 42 10.14 -2.59 8.44
N ALA A 43 10.57 -1.36 8.75
CA ALA A 43 9.65 -0.24 8.92
C ALA A 43 8.82 0.03 7.65
N ALA A 44 9.46 0.06 6.47
CA ALA A 44 8.76 0.22 5.20
C ALA A 44 7.76 -0.91 4.92
N SER A 45 8.16 -2.16 5.20
CA SER A 45 7.32 -3.34 5.01
C SER A 45 6.12 -3.34 5.96
N LEU A 46 6.29 -2.88 7.21
CA LEU A 46 5.22 -2.75 8.19
C LEU A 46 4.20 -1.68 7.76
N ILE A 47 4.67 -0.52 7.30
CA ILE A 47 3.81 0.56 6.79
C ILE A 47 3.01 0.07 5.58
N ALA A 48 3.67 -0.59 4.62
CA ALA A 48 3.02 -1.16 3.44
C ALA A 48 1.95 -2.19 3.80
N PHE A 49 2.21 -3.03 4.81
CA PHE A 49 1.26 -4.05 5.28
C PHE A 49 0.04 -3.45 5.97
N VAL A 50 0.24 -2.49 6.88
CA VAL A 50 -0.86 -1.78 7.55
C VAL A 50 -1.74 -1.08 6.51
N PHE A 51 -1.10 -0.48 5.50
CA PHE A 51 -1.82 0.21 4.44
C PHE A 51 -2.63 -0.73 3.54
N ALA A 52 -2.08 -1.90 3.22
CA ALA A 52 -2.83 -2.94 2.52
C ALA A 52 -4.03 -3.43 3.33
N LEU A 53 -3.90 -3.60 4.65
CA LEU A 53 -5.01 -3.95 5.53
C LEU A 53 -6.12 -2.89 5.54
N ILE A 54 -5.74 -1.60 5.62
CA ILE A 54 -6.70 -0.49 5.56
C ILE A 54 -7.42 -0.50 4.21
N SER A 55 -6.71 -0.77 3.12
CA SER A 55 -7.29 -0.85 1.77
C SER A 55 -8.29 -2.01 1.63
N ILE A 56 -7.97 -3.18 2.19
CA ILE A 56 -8.90 -4.32 2.25
C ILE A 56 -10.15 -3.94 3.06
N LEU A 57 -9.97 -3.29 4.20
CA LEU A 57 -11.08 -2.87 5.05
C LEU A 57 -11.96 -1.83 4.35
N ALA A 58 -11.36 -0.88 3.63
CA ALA A 58 -12.08 0.10 2.81
C ALA A 58 -12.86 -0.56 1.68
N LEU A 59 -12.29 -1.57 1.02
CA LEU A 59 -12.96 -2.33 -0.02
C LEU A 59 -14.16 -3.12 0.53
N ILE A 60 -14.03 -3.72 1.71
CA ILE A 60 -15.15 -4.37 2.42
C ILE A 60 -16.22 -3.35 2.81
N ALA A 61 -15.81 -2.20 3.36
CA ALA A 61 -16.75 -1.13 3.72
C ALA A 61 -17.51 -0.60 2.49
N SER A 62 -16.83 -0.45 1.35
CA SER A 62 -17.46 -0.06 0.09
C SER A 62 -18.45 -1.13 -0.40
N PHE A 63 -18.11 -2.41 -0.26
CA PHE A 63 -19.02 -3.50 -0.62
C PHE A 63 -20.27 -3.53 0.25
N VAL A 64 -20.10 -3.35 1.57
CA VAL A 64 -21.22 -3.25 2.52
C VAL A 64 -22.08 -2.03 2.22
N ASN A 65 -21.47 -0.87 1.94
CA ASN A 65 -22.22 0.32 1.54
C ASN A 65 -23.02 0.09 0.25
N CYS A 66 -22.45 -0.54 -0.78
CA CYS A 66 -23.21 -0.90 -1.99
C CYS A 66 -24.41 -1.81 -1.69
N LEU A 67 -24.26 -2.78 -0.78
CA LEU A 67 -25.34 -3.70 -0.38
C LEU A 67 -26.44 -3.02 0.44
N VAL A 68 -26.12 -1.98 1.19
CA VAL A 68 -27.04 -1.28 2.10
C VAL A 68 -27.67 -0.03 1.48
N LEU A 69 -26.96 0.66 0.57
CA LEU A 69 -27.36 1.96 -0.01
C LEU A 69 -27.71 1.90 -1.51
N ASP A 70 -27.64 0.73 -2.17
CA ASP A 70 -28.00 0.53 -3.60
C ASP A 70 -27.23 1.45 -4.59
N GLU A 71 -26.04 1.93 -4.21
CA GLU A 71 -25.19 2.77 -5.06
C GLU A 71 -24.37 1.93 -6.07
N PRO A 72 -24.08 2.47 -7.28
CA PRO A 72 -23.30 1.77 -8.28
C PRO A 72 -21.87 1.52 -7.79
N ILE A 73 -21.40 0.28 -7.96
CA ILE A 73 -20.08 -0.17 -7.50
C ILE A 73 -18.99 0.63 -8.22
N LYS A 74 -18.38 1.58 -7.50
CA LYS A 74 -17.09 2.15 -7.90
C LYS A 74 -16.00 1.14 -7.56
N TRP A 75 -15.64 0.30 -8.53
CA TRP A 75 -14.46 -0.56 -8.46
C TRP A 75 -13.19 0.29 -8.50
N VAL A 76 -12.86 0.94 -7.39
CA VAL A 76 -11.58 1.60 -7.21
C VAL A 76 -10.57 0.50 -6.93
N PHE A 77 -9.87 0.06 -7.96
CA PHE A 77 -8.73 -0.84 -7.80
C PHE A 77 -7.59 -0.04 -7.17
N ASP A 78 -7.53 -0.06 -5.84
CA ASP A 78 -6.42 0.52 -5.08
C ASP A 78 -5.17 -0.35 -5.25
N TYR A 79 -4.15 0.18 -5.92
CA TYR A 79 -2.82 -0.44 -6.04
C TYR A 79 -2.08 -0.52 -4.70
N SER A 80 -2.64 0.09 -3.66
CA SER A 80 -2.32 -0.08 -2.23
C SER A 80 -2.29 -1.55 -1.76
N LEU A 81 -3.07 -2.44 -2.41
CA LEU A 81 -3.03 -3.89 -2.17
C LEU A 81 -1.67 -4.53 -2.50
N ALA A 82 -0.84 -3.89 -3.32
CA ALA A 82 0.52 -4.36 -3.58
C ALA A 82 1.41 -4.36 -2.32
N GLY A 83 1.01 -3.66 -1.25
CA GLY A 83 1.63 -3.76 0.07
C GLY A 83 1.56 -5.17 0.68
N VAL A 84 0.63 -6.04 0.26
CA VAL A 84 0.61 -7.45 0.68
C VAL A 84 1.86 -8.19 0.16
N ALA A 85 2.43 -7.78 -0.97
CA ALA A 85 3.63 -8.40 -1.54
C ALA A 85 4.90 -8.18 -0.68
N THR A 86 4.85 -7.32 0.36
CA THR A 86 5.96 -7.11 1.29
C THR A 86 5.92 -8.02 2.52
N LEU A 87 4.85 -8.82 2.71
CA LEU A 87 4.77 -9.87 3.74
C LEU A 87 5.99 -10.83 3.77
N PRO A 88 6.46 -11.37 2.64
CA PRO A 88 7.62 -12.26 2.67
C PRO A 88 8.90 -11.58 3.17
N LEU A 89 9.04 -10.25 3.00
CA LEU A 89 10.17 -9.49 3.51
C LEU A 89 10.12 -9.29 5.03
N LEU A 90 8.93 -9.21 5.62
CA LEU A 90 8.75 -9.19 7.09
C LEU A 90 9.10 -10.54 7.73
N LYS A 91 8.94 -11.64 6.99
CA LYS A 91 9.22 -13.00 7.48
C LYS A 91 10.69 -13.40 7.36
N MET A 92 11.49 -12.69 6.55
CA MET A 92 12.94 -12.81 6.55
C MET A 92 13.49 -12.24 7.87
N LYS A 93 13.93 -13.13 8.78
CA LYS A 93 14.63 -12.74 10.01
C LYS A 93 15.83 -11.82 9.70
N PRO A 94 16.16 -10.86 10.59
CA PRO A 94 17.29 -9.93 10.42
C PRO A 94 18.63 -10.64 10.26
#